data_AF-A0A3N9USE5-F1
#
_entry.id   AF-A0A3N9USE5-F1
#
_cell.length_a   1.000
_cell.length_b   1.000
_cell.length_c   1.000
_cell.angle_alpha   90.00
_cell.angle_beta   90.00
_cell.angle_gamma   90.00
#
_symmetry.space_group_name_H-M   'P 1'
#
loop_
_entity.id
_entity.type
_entity.pdbx_description
1 polymer ?
#
loop_
_entity_poly.entity_id
_entity_poly.type
_entity_poly.pdbx_seq_one_letter_code
_entity_poly.pdbx_strand_id
1 'polypeptide(L)' 'PTSSAEEVTNLLSKYDLLSVPVVDRSGKMLGIVTFDDALDDVIPEDLKKRLPWNYHKLRRVRGAA' A
#
# COMPACT_ATOMS: atom_id res chain seq x y z
N PRO A 1 -7.00 2.74 -13.44
CA PRO A 1 -7.22 2.09 -12.13
C PRO A 1 -8.55 2.50 -11.50
N THR A 2 -9.38 1.52 -11.12
CA THR A 2 -10.68 1.72 -10.45
C THR A 2 -10.84 0.93 -9.16
N SER A 3 -9.88 0.05 -8.84
CA SER A 3 -9.91 -0.78 -7.64
C SER A 3 -9.66 0.05 -6.38
N SER A 4 -10.31 -0.34 -5.28
CA SER A 4 -10.10 0.29 -3.97
C SER A 4 -8.80 -0.20 -3.31
N ALA A 5 -8.29 0.57 -2.33
CA ALA A 5 -7.13 0.14 -1.54
C ALA A 5 -7.41 -1.14 -0.75
N GLU A 6 -8.67 -1.35 -0.34
CA GLU A 6 -9.09 -2.55 0.39
C GLU A 6 -9.08 -3.79 -0.52
N GLU A 7 -9.54 -3.67 -1.77
CA GLU A 7 -9.41 -4.72 -2.78
C GLU A 7 -7.94 -5.06 -3.06
N VAL A 8 -7.09 -4.04 -3.20
CA VAL A 8 -5.65 -4.21 -3.42
C VAL A 8 -4.98 -4.88 -2.21
N THR A 9 -5.30 -4.47 -0.99
CA THR A 9 -4.76 -5.04 0.25
C THR A 9 -5.17 -6.51 0.40
N ASN A 10 -6.43 -6.83 0.10
CA ASN A 10 -6.92 -8.20 0.13
C ASN A 10 -6.18 -9.08 -0.89
N LEU A 11 -5.92 -8.55 -2.09
CA LEU A 11 -5.16 -9.28 -3.11
C LEU A 11 -3.70 -9.51 -2.68
N LEU A 12 -3.03 -8.46 -2.17
CA LEU A 12 -1.67 -8.57 -1.66
C LEU A 12 -1.56 -9.61 -0.53
N SER A 13 -2.48 -9.54 0.44
CA SER A 13 -2.52 -10.45 1.59
C SER A 13 -2.85 -11.89 1.20
N LYS A 14 -3.81 -12.08 0.29
CA LYS A 14 -4.24 -13.41 -0.17
C LYS A 14 -3.11 -14.20 -0.82
N TYR A 15 -2.20 -13.50 -1.51
CA TYR A 15 -1.12 -14.10 -2.28
C TYR A 15 0.28 -13.86 -1.70
N ASP A 16 0.39 -13.30 -0.49
CA ASP A 16 1.65 -12.94 0.18
C ASP A 16 2.58 -12.10 -0.72
N LEU A 17 1.99 -11.13 -1.44
CA LEU A 17 2.69 -10.28 -2.38
C LEU A 17 3.17 -8.99 -1.70
N LEU A 18 4.40 -8.60 -2.01
CA LEU A 18 4.97 -7.32 -1.55
C LEU A 18 4.46 -6.11 -2.36
N SER A 19 4.02 -6.33 -3.60
CA SER A 19 3.48 -5.29 -4.47
C SER A 19 2.62 -5.86 -5.59
N VAL A 20 1.80 -5.00 -6.20
CA VAL A 20 0.99 -5.31 -7.38
C VAL A 20 1.16 -4.22 -8.46
N PRO A 21 1.13 -4.59 -9.75
CA PRO A 21 1.17 -3.60 -10.82
C PRO A 21 -0.18 -2.91 -10.97
N VAL A 22 -0.13 -1.62 -11.28
CA VAL A 22 -1.30 -0.84 -11.70
C VAL A 22 -1.26 -0.71 -13.21
N VAL A 23 -2.35 -1.12 -13.87
CA VAL A 23 -2.49 -1.08 -15.32
C VAL A 23 -3.68 -0.22 -15.76
N ASP A 24 -3.64 0.28 -17.00
CA ASP A 24 -4.82 0.86 -17.65
C ASP A 24 -5.72 -0.21 -18.28
N ARG A 25 -6.82 0.22 -18.93
CA ARG A 25 -7.77 -0.70 -19.58
C ARG A 25 -7.19 -1.50 -20.74
N SER A 26 -6.10 -1.05 -21.34
CA SER A 26 -5.38 -1.77 -22.41
C SER A 26 -4.31 -2.71 -21.87
N GLY A 27 -4.15 -2.79 -20.53
CA GLY A 27 -3.12 -3.61 -19.88
C GLY A 27 -1.75 -2.92 -19.82
N LYS A 28 -1.64 -1.65 -20.20
CA LYS A 28 -0.37 -0.91 -20.11
C LYS A 28 -0.04 -0.62 -18.65
N MET A 29 1.19 -0.94 -18.24
CA MET A 29 1.70 -0.64 -16.89
C MET A 29 1.80 0.87 -16.66
N LEU A 30 1.22 1.31 -15.54
CA LEU A 30 1.23 2.70 -15.07
C LEU A 30 2.13 2.88 -13.84
N GLY A 31 2.33 1.83 -13.05
CA GLY A 31 3.14 1.85 -11.82
C GLY A 31 2.91 0.62 -10.96
N ILE A 32 3.26 0.73 -9.67
CA ILE A 32 3.07 -0.31 -8.66
C ILE A 32 2.43 0.27 -7.40
N VAL A 33 1.74 -0.59 -6.63
CA VAL A 33 1.32 -0.32 -5.25
C VAL A 33 2.02 -1.34 -4.36
N THR A 34 2.64 -0.88 -3.28
CA THR A 34 3.30 -1.75 -2.29
C THR A 34 2.35 -2.13 -1.17
N PHE A 35 2.63 -3.24 -0.50
CA PHE A 35 1.87 -3.69 0.68
C PHE A 35 1.85 -2.65 1.79
N ASP A 36 3.00 -2.01 2.00
CA ASP A 36 3.16 -0.91 2.94
C ASP A 36 2.16 0.23 2.66
N ASP A 37 2.06 0.70 1.42
CA ASP A 37 1.16 1.79 1.05
C ASP A 37 -0.31 1.38 1.13
N ALA A 38 -0.64 0.16 0.73
CA ALA A 38 -2.00 -0.36 0.77
C ALA A 38 -2.50 -0.48 2.22
N LEU A 39 -1.66 -0.98 3.13
CA LEU A 39 -1.95 -1.07 4.56
C LEU A 39 -2.20 0.29 5.21
N ASP A 40 -1.40 1.31 4.87
CA ASP A 40 -1.58 2.65 5.45
C ASP A 40 -2.97 3.23 5.16
N ASP A 41 -3.60 2.84 4.05
CA ASP A 41 -4.94 3.31 3.68
C ASP A 41 -6.05 2.56 4.42
N VAL A 42 -5.89 1.25 4.69
CA VAL A 42 -6.90 0.45 5.42
C VAL A 42 -6.77 0.46 6.94
N ILE A 43 -5.62 0.88 7.50
CA ILE A 43 -5.46 0.91 8.96
C ILE A 43 -6.44 1.92 9.59
N PRO A 44 -7.22 1.51 10.61
CA PRO A 44 -8.14 2.39 11.33
C PRO A 44 -7.45 3.59 12.00
N GLU A 45 -8.15 4.73 12.05
CA GLU A 45 -7.60 5.99 12.58
C GLU A 45 -7.23 5.91 14.07
N ASP A 46 -7.97 5.13 14.86
CA ASP A 46 -7.66 4.86 16.27
C ASP A 46 -6.35 4.10 16.44
N LEU A 47 -6.04 3.18 15.52
CA LEU A 47 -4.76 2.49 15.49
C LEU A 47 -3.64 3.43 15.02
N LYS A 48 -3.89 4.30 14.02
CA LYS A 48 -2.93 5.33 13.57
C LYS A 48 -2.51 6.28 14.68
N LYS A 49 -3.45 6.69 15.54
CA LYS A 49 -3.16 7.56 16.71
C LYS A 49 -2.21 6.95 17.73
N ARG A 50 -2.07 5.61 17.74
CA ARG A 50 -1.13 4.90 18.62
C ARG A 50 0.27 4.79 18.00
N LEU A 51 0.42 5.12 16.72
CA LEU A 51 1.71 5.19 16.06
C LEU A 51 2.43 6.49 16.45
N PRO A 52 3.76 6.46 16.62
CA PRO A 52 4.52 7.66 16.95
C PRO A 52 4.40 8.69 15.83
N TRP A 53 4.38 10.00 16.11
CA TRP A 53 4.07 11.06 15.12
C TRP A 53 4.91 11.02 13.82
N ASN A 54 6.09 10.41 13.90
CA ASN A 54 7.05 10.27 12.82
C ASN A 54 6.92 8.94 12.05
N TYR A 55 5.87 8.15 12.26
CA TYR A 55 5.67 6.84 11.64
C TYR A 55 5.82 6.86 10.11
N HIS A 56 5.21 7.84 9.45
CA HIS A 56 5.34 8.09 8.02
C HIS A 56 6.75 8.49 7.58
N LYS A 57 7.47 9.21 8.44
CA LYS A 57 8.83 9.68 8.15
C LYS A 57 9.86 8.56 8.34
N LEU A 58 9.66 7.67 9.31
CA LEU A 58 10.52 6.52 9.59
C LEU A 58 10.46 5.44 8.49
N ARG A 59 9.29 5.24 7.85
CA ARG A 59 9.12 4.28 6.74
C ARG A 59 9.89 4.69 5.48
N ARG A 60 9.86 5.97 5.10
CA ARG A 60 10.54 6.46 3.89
C ARG A 60 12.07 6.41 3.94
N VAL A 61 12.66 6.32 5.13
CA VAL A 61 14.13 6.22 5.28
C VAL A 61 14.64 4.79 5.06
N ARG A 62 13.79 3.77 5.24
CA ARG A 62 14.18 2.36 5.10
C ARG A 62 14.14 1.85 3.65
N GLY A 63 13.32 2.43 2.78
CA GLY A 63 13.19 2.03 1.38
C GLY A 63 14.25 2.58 0.42
N ALA A 64 15.27 3.28 0.93
CA ALA A 64 16.33 3.91 0.13
C ALA A 64 17.71 3.22 0.26
N ALA A 65 17.74 1.99 0.79
CA ALA A 65 18.95 1.17 0.95
C ALA A 65 18.86 -0.10 0.11
#